data_AF-A0A415CUZ2-F1
#
_entry.id   AF-A0A415CUZ2-F1
#
_cell.length_a   1.000
_cell.length_b   1.000
_cell.length_c   1.000
_cell.angle_alpha   90.00
_cell.angle_beta   90.00
_cell.angle_gamma   90.00
#
_symmetry.space_group_name_H-M   'P 1'
#
loop_
_entity.id
_entity.type
_entity.pdbx_description
1 polymer ?
#
loop_
_entity_poly.entity_id
_entity_poly.type
_entity_poly.pdbx_seq_one_letter_code
_entity_poly.pdbx_strand_id
1 'polypeptide(L)'
;MNADAETADPLTKTGIGEYNYASVILGESATAREGVELLGSLIDEQGVCSNDQIIIADNNETWLFAALSGHQWIGMKLADDVASINPNIGNLNYDVDLNDPENCLHSEGIESMPKEKGFAEYTDGKFDVAATYGETIQNSGMHQWTRYVQGRNYFGNELQEGTDYEIVKDEREEARATTGALVHEMQPLFFQPGKKDWTTFEMIRSLGNRGENTPGLNANTDGAYAIGTERNTEIHVFQVRNGLDPQVATIQWEMLSRAAYSVAIPFYSALITEVSPYFSDQTVSFDHCKETDIVNNEEPENSINYVLMDISSLCFENPDTLGISVRSYLDALQNELIEQNKEVDAAMLAETTTEGRTALANKAGKAATENTYVKCKALLQEMRAYQKAGNFDEPFTPSDLNTETNGLKVSITYAKDALATDPVTPDQPGTPEQPGTPEQPAKPEQPTTKPEKPGKSDTTTTVTTNKTNTKGGLPTTGDRFDGRMVAAFAIAGVAVISAGGYFLYRRNKE
;
A
#
# COMPACT_ATOMS: atom_id res chain seq x y z
N MET A 1 -12.83 7.03 -17.78
CA MET A 1 -13.41 6.30 -18.93
C MET A 1 -13.68 7.28 -20.06
N ASN A 2 -13.90 6.84 -21.30
CA ASN A 2 -14.37 7.75 -22.35
C ASN A 2 -15.86 8.14 -22.18
N ALA A 3 -16.28 9.14 -22.96
CA ALA A 3 -17.62 9.73 -22.88
C ALA A 3 -18.76 8.79 -23.34
N ASP A 4 -18.47 7.83 -24.23
CA ASP A 4 -19.48 6.87 -24.69
C ASP A 4 -19.75 5.82 -23.61
N ALA A 5 -18.71 5.31 -22.95
CA ALA A 5 -18.83 4.49 -21.75
C ALA A 5 -19.55 5.22 -20.60
N GLU A 6 -19.21 6.49 -20.34
CA GLU A 6 -19.90 7.33 -19.33
C GLU A 6 -21.39 7.51 -19.66
N THR A 7 -21.73 7.69 -20.94
CA THR A 7 -23.12 7.86 -21.39
C THR A 7 -23.91 6.56 -21.32
N ALA A 8 -23.27 5.43 -21.60
CA ALA A 8 -23.88 4.11 -21.62
C ALA A 8 -24.08 3.49 -20.24
N ASP A 9 -23.11 3.69 -19.34
CA ASP A 9 -23.02 3.08 -18.02
C ASP A 9 -22.33 4.05 -17.02
N PRO A 10 -23.03 5.10 -16.57
CA PRO A 10 -22.47 6.15 -15.72
C PRO A 10 -22.12 5.66 -14.31
N LEU A 11 -21.15 6.32 -13.68
CA LEU A 11 -20.73 6.04 -12.29
C LEU A 11 -21.89 6.20 -11.29
N THR A 12 -21.99 5.26 -10.36
CA THR A 12 -22.99 5.26 -9.29
C THR A 12 -22.44 6.02 -8.08
N LYS A 13 -23.13 7.09 -7.67
CA LYS A 13 -22.71 7.97 -6.55
C LYS A 13 -22.58 7.29 -5.18
N THR A 14 -23.16 6.09 -5.04
CA THR A 14 -23.11 5.24 -3.85
C THR A 14 -22.39 3.92 -4.09
N GLY A 15 -21.79 3.76 -5.27
CA GLY A 15 -20.99 2.58 -5.61
C GLY A 15 -19.68 2.57 -4.85
N ILE A 16 -19.01 1.41 -4.88
CA ILE A 16 -17.70 1.25 -4.23
C ILE A 16 -16.63 2.14 -4.90
N GLY A 17 -15.60 2.54 -4.16
CA GLY A 17 -14.54 3.42 -4.65
C GLY A 17 -13.28 3.38 -3.77
N GLU A 18 -12.31 4.24 -4.08
CA GLU A 18 -10.97 4.32 -3.46
C GLU A 18 -11.00 4.12 -1.92
N TYR A 19 -11.86 4.87 -1.23
CA TYR A 19 -12.00 4.87 0.24
C TYR A 19 -12.48 3.54 0.86
N ASN A 20 -12.89 2.56 0.05
CA ASN A 20 -13.56 1.36 0.51
C ASN A 20 -12.85 0.06 0.10
N TYR A 21 -12.14 0.03 -1.03
CA TYR A 21 -11.56 -1.21 -1.57
C TYR A 21 -10.71 -1.97 -0.55
N ALA A 22 -9.74 -1.31 0.08
CA ALA A 22 -8.83 -1.95 1.03
C ALA A 22 -9.58 -2.58 2.22
N SER A 23 -10.52 -1.84 2.84
CA SER A 23 -11.27 -2.33 4.00
C SER A 23 -12.24 -3.48 3.65
N VAL A 24 -12.83 -3.45 2.45
CA VAL A 24 -13.75 -4.50 1.99
C VAL A 24 -12.99 -5.77 1.61
N ILE A 25 -11.96 -5.65 0.76
CA ILE A 25 -11.20 -6.80 0.25
C ILE A 25 -10.41 -7.47 1.39
N LEU A 26 -9.67 -6.71 2.21
CA LEU A 26 -8.89 -7.28 3.32
C LEU A 26 -9.76 -7.77 4.49
N GLY A 27 -11.01 -7.31 4.59
CA GLY A 27 -11.95 -7.75 5.62
C GLY A 27 -12.72 -9.03 5.27
N GLU A 28 -13.01 -9.25 3.98
CA GLU A 28 -13.98 -10.25 3.51
C GLU A 28 -13.40 -11.23 2.47
N SER A 29 -12.08 -11.29 2.27
CA SER A 29 -11.41 -12.22 1.33
C SER A 29 -10.13 -12.82 1.92
N ALA A 30 -9.90 -14.12 1.70
CA ALA A 30 -8.72 -14.84 2.18
C ALA A 30 -7.67 -15.06 1.08
N THR A 31 -8.04 -14.90 -0.19
CA THR A 31 -7.15 -15.00 -1.36
C THR A 31 -7.32 -13.82 -2.31
N ALA A 32 -6.35 -13.61 -3.21
CA ALA A 32 -6.38 -12.52 -4.17
C ALA A 32 -7.52 -12.68 -5.20
N ARG A 33 -7.80 -13.92 -5.65
CA ARG A 33 -8.94 -14.22 -6.52
C ARG A 33 -10.28 -13.95 -5.83
N GLU A 34 -10.45 -14.36 -4.58
CA GLU A 34 -11.67 -14.03 -3.81
C GLU A 34 -11.87 -12.51 -3.73
N GLY A 35 -10.80 -11.74 -3.57
CA GLY A 35 -10.85 -10.26 -3.59
C GLY A 35 -11.32 -9.69 -4.94
N VAL A 36 -10.88 -10.28 -6.06
CA VAL A 36 -11.36 -9.92 -7.42
C VAL A 36 -12.83 -10.29 -7.61
N GLU A 37 -13.23 -11.50 -7.20
CA GLU A 37 -14.60 -11.99 -7.33
C GLU A 37 -15.59 -11.19 -6.45
N LEU A 38 -15.20 -10.89 -5.21
CA LEU A 38 -15.96 -10.04 -4.29
C LEU A 38 -16.15 -8.65 -4.88
N LEU A 39 -15.07 -8.00 -5.31
CA LEU A 39 -15.13 -6.66 -5.87
C LEU A 39 -15.99 -6.62 -7.14
N GLY A 40 -15.82 -7.59 -8.03
CA GLY A 40 -16.67 -7.73 -9.21
C GLY A 40 -18.15 -7.85 -8.87
N SER A 41 -18.50 -8.70 -7.91
CA SER A 41 -19.90 -8.90 -7.49
C SER A 41 -20.55 -7.65 -6.87
N LEU A 42 -19.77 -6.85 -6.14
CA LEU A 42 -20.22 -5.57 -5.58
C LEU A 42 -20.43 -4.52 -6.66
N ILE A 43 -19.60 -4.51 -7.70
CA ILE A 43 -19.74 -3.61 -8.85
C ILE A 43 -20.93 -4.01 -9.72
N ASP A 44 -21.18 -5.32 -9.90
CA ASP A 44 -22.37 -5.81 -10.61
C ASP A 44 -23.69 -5.43 -9.88
N GLU A 45 -23.70 -5.38 -8.54
CA GLU A 45 -24.90 -5.03 -7.74
C GLU A 45 -25.07 -3.51 -7.52
N GLN A 46 -23.99 -2.79 -7.22
CA GLN A 46 -24.02 -1.43 -6.67
C GLN A 46 -23.23 -0.41 -7.51
N GLY A 47 -22.45 -0.89 -8.48
CA GLY A 47 -21.57 -0.10 -9.32
C GLY A 47 -20.36 0.49 -8.58
N VAL A 48 -19.59 1.30 -9.31
CA VAL A 48 -18.48 2.12 -8.78
C VAL A 48 -18.81 3.61 -8.77
N CYS A 49 -18.19 4.35 -7.84
CA CYS A 49 -18.22 5.82 -7.84
C CYS A 49 -17.01 6.48 -8.55
N SER A 50 -16.01 5.70 -8.97
CA SER A 50 -14.78 6.15 -9.63
C SER A 50 -14.20 5.07 -10.56
N ASN A 51 -13.42 5.48 -11.57
CA ASN A 51 -12.68 4.57 -12.44
C ASN A 51 -11.30 4.28 -11.85
N ASP A 52 -11.20 3.25 -11.02
CA ASP A 52 -9.96 2.92 -10.31
C ASP A 52 -9.27 1.68 -10.85
N GLN A 53 -7.97 1.58 -10.59
CA GLN A 53 -7.19 0.36 -10.77
C GLN A 53 -6.62 -0.09 -9.42
N ILE A 54 -6.75 -1.38 -9.11
CA ILE A 54 -6.40 -1.95 -7.81
C ILE A 54 -5.49 -3.17 -8.05
N ILE A 55 -4.41 -3.27 -7.27
CA ILE A 55 -3.61 -4.49 -7.20
C ILE A 55 -4.06 -5.33 -6.02
N ILE A 56 -4.39 -6.59 -6.28
CA ILE A 56 -4.79 -7.57 -5.27
C ILE A 56 -3.81 -8.74 -5.37
N ALA A 57 -3.12 -9.07 -4.27
CA ALA A 57 -2.03 -10.04 -4.26
C ALA A 57 -2.05 -10.92 -3.01
N ASP A 58 -1.68 -12.18 -3.18
CA ASP A 58 -1.41 -13.13 -2.10
C ASP A 58 -0.09 -13.87 -2.36
N ASN A 59 0.23 -14.84 -1.49
CA ASN A 59 1.46 -15.62 -1.56
C ASN A 59 1.52 -16.64 -2.71
N ASN A 60 0.56 -16.64 -3.65
CA ASN A 60 0.50 -17.52 -4.81
C ASN A 60 0.34 -16.73 -6.12
N GLU A 61 -0.49 -15.68 -6.12
CA GLU A 61 -0.82 -14.92 -7.34
C GLU A 61 -1.06 -13.43 -7.10
N THR A 62 -1.09 -12.68 -8.20
CA THR A 62 -1.31 -11.23 -8.22
C THR A 62 -2.21 -10.87 -9.38
N TRP A 63 -3.16 -9.98 -9.12
CA TRP A 63 -4.18 -9.51 -10.05
C TRP A 63 -4.14 -7.99 -10.16
N LEU A 64 -4.38 -7.48 -11.36
CA LEU A 64 -4.73 -6.08 -11.63
C LEU A 64 -6.22 -6.01 -11.93
N PHE A 65 -6.96 -5.35 -11.06
CA PHE A 65 -8.37 -5.03 -11.24
C PHE A 65 -8.50 -3.63 -11.85
N ALA A 66 -9.44 -3.43 -12.76
CA ALA A 66 -9.80 -2.12 -13.32
C ALA A 66 -11.33 -1.96 -13.39
N ALA A 67 -11.85 -0.87 -12.82
CA ALA A 67 -13.23 -0.45 -12.97
C ALA A 67 -13.39 0.41 -14.24
N LEU A 68 -14.03 -0.14 -15.26
CA LEU A 68 -14.05 0.39 -16.63
C LEU A 68 -15.18 1.41 -16.87
N SER A 69 -16.35 1.18 -16.28
CA SER A 69 -17.50 2.09 -16.25
C SER A 69 -18.35 1.80 -15.00
N GLY A 70 -19.56 2.36 -14.89
CA GLY A 70 -20.43 2.23 -13.72
C GLY A 70 -20.57 0.82 -13.15
N HIS A 71 -20.73 -0.19 -14.02
CA HIS A 71 -20.91 -1.60 -13.67
C HIS A 71 -20.04 -2.54 -14.53
N GLN A 72 -19.11 -2.02 -15.36
CA GLN A 72 -18.19 -2.86 -16.12
C GLN A 72 -16.79 -2.86 -15.50
N TRP A 73 -16.19 -4.05 -15.43
CA TRP A 73 -14.91 -4.26 -14.74
C TRP A 73 -14.15 -5.45 -15.33
N ILE A 74 -12.84 -5.47 -15.11
CA ILE A 74 -11.95 -6.56 -15.48
C ILE A 74 -10.87 -6.77 -14.41
N GLY A 75 -10.61 -8.03 -14.07
CA GLY A 75 -9.48 -8.50 -13.26
C GLY A 75 -8.57 -9.38 -14.11
N MET A 76 -7.29 -9.02 -14.20
CA MET A 76 -6.28 -9.71 -14.99
C MET A 76 -5.18 -10.27 -14.08
N LYS A 77 -4.96 -11.57 -14.12
CA LYS A 77 -3.85 -12.23 -13.41
C LYS A 77 -2.54 -11.84 -14.07
N LEU A 78 -1.60 -11.31 -13.29
CA LEU A 78 -0.27 -10.99 -13.80
C LEU A 78 0.47 -12.27 -14.16
N ALA A 79 0.96 -12.32 -15.39
CA ALA A 79 1.96 -13.29 -15.82
C ALA A 79 3.26 -13.17 -14.99
N ASP A 80 4.09 -14.19 -15.00
CA ASP A 80 5.43 -14.11 -14.41
C ASP A 80 6.40 -13.29 -15.28
N ASP A 81 7.42 -12.69 -14.65
CA ASP A 81 8.48 -11.90 -15.28
C ASP A 81 8.03 -10.61 -16.00
N VAL A 82 6.82 -10.10 -15.70
CA VAL A 82 6.32 -8.79 -16.17
C VAL A 82 6.31 -7.73 -15.07
N ALA A 83 6.26 -6.48 -15.48
CA ALA A 83 5.98 -5.32 -14.64
C ALA A 83 4.87 -4.44 -15.23
N SER A 84 4.33 -3.53 -14.42
CA SER A 84 3.34 -2.54 -14.83
C SER A 84 3.62 -1.17 -14.20
N ILE A 85 3.25 -0.10 -14.91
CA ILE A 85 3.45 1.31 -14.51
C ILE A 85 2.13 2.04 -14.79
N ASN A 86 1.43 2.47 -13.73
CA ASN A 86 0.06 2.99 -13.87
C ASN A 86 -0.08 4.43 -13.35
N PRO A 87 0.32 5.45 -14.14
CA PRO A 87 0.28 6.84 -13.73
C PRO A 87 -1.08 7.48 -14.02
N ASN A 88 -2.17 6.84 -13.57
CA ASN A 88 -3.55 7.31 -13.75
C ASN A 88 -3.94 7.47 -15.24
N ILE A 89 -3.72 6.41 -16.04
CA ILE A 89 -4.05 6.34 -17.48
C ILE A 89 -5.07 5.23 -17.69
N GLY A 90 -6.20 5.56 -18.34
CA GLY A 90 -7.32 4.62 -18.54
C GLY A 90 -7.21 3.71 -19.76
N ASN A 91 -6.27 3.95 -20.68
CA ASN A 91 -6.15 3.26 -21.97
C ASN A 91 -4.79 2.58 -22.20
N LEU A 92 -4.13 2.12 -21.14
CA LEU A 92 -2.97 1.24 -21.28
C LEU A 92 -3.45 -0.13 -21.79
N ASN A 93 -2.92 -0.57 -22.94
CA ASN A 93 -3.45 -1.72 -23.68
C ASN A 93 -2.92 -3.06 -23.13
N TYR A 94 -3.76 -4.09 -23.14
CA TYR A 94 -3.38 -5.47 -22.85
C TYR A 94 -4.21 -6.45 -23.69
N ASP A 95 -3.53 -7.35 -24.40
CA ASP A 95 -4.18 -8.45 -25.11
C ASP A 95 -4.61 -9.53 -24.10
N VAL A 96 -5.91 -9.54 -23.79
CA VAL A 96 -6.53 -10.47 -22.84
C VAL A 96 -7.53 -11.39 -23.54
N ASP A 97 -7.46 -12.69 -23.25
CA ASP A 97 -8.54 -13.60 -23.63
C ASP A 97 -9.62 -13.58 -22.56
N LEU A 98 -10.74 -12.92 -22.87
CA LEU A 98 -11.93 -12.88 -22.01
C LEU A 98 -12.53 -14.28 -21.76
N ASN A 99 -12.16 -15.29 -22.55
CA ASN A 99 -12.62 -16.67 -22.39
C ASN A 99 -11.70 -17.53 -21.51
N ASP A 100 -10.65 -16.95 -20.90
CA ASP A 100 -9.72 -17.63 -20.00
C ASP A 100 -10.00 -17.29 -18.51
N PRO A 101 -10.93 -17.99 -17.83
CA PRO A 101 -11.27 -17.72 -16.42
C PRO A 101 -10.11 -18.03 -15.43
N GLU A 102 -9.03 -18.68 -15.87
CA GLU A 102 -7.84 -18.86 -15.04
C GLU A 102 -7.08 -17.53 -14.90
N ASN A 103 -7.01 -16.71 -15.95
CA ASN A 103 -6.21 -15.48 -15.99
C ASN A 103 -7.01 -14.19 -16.20
N CYS A 104 -8.29 -14.26 -16.53
CA CYS A 104 -9.17 -13.12 -16.72
C CYS A 104 -10.55 -13.36 -16.07
N LEU A 105 -10.98 -12.42 -15.22
CA LEU A 105 -12.33 -12.34 -14.67
C LEU A 105 -12.92 -11.00 -15.08
N HIS A 106 -14.20 -10.91 -15.44
CA HIS A 106 -14.80 -9.67 -15.92
C HIS A 106 -16.33 -9.66 -15.76
N SER A 107 -16.94 -8.48 -15.90
CA SER A 107 -18.39 -8.31 -15.95
C SER A 107 -19.02 -8.98 -17.18
N GLU A 108 -20.20 -9.58 -17.06
CA GLU A 108 -20.93 -10.22 -18.18
C GLU A 108 -21.20 -9.23 -19.34
N GLY A 109 -21.33 -7.94 -19.02
CA GLY A 109 -21.61 -6.86 -19.96
C GLY A 109 -20.41 -6.35 -20.77
N ILE A 110 -19.17 -6.76 -20.46
CA ILE A 110 -17.94 -6.07 -20.92
C ILE A 110 -17.82 -5.91 -22.44
N GLU A 111 -18.35 -6.86 -23.21
CA GLU A 111 -18.34 -6.79 -24.68
C GLU A 111 -19.74 -6.54 -25.25
N SER A 112 -20.79 -7.07 -24.60
CA SER A 112 -22.16 -7.05 -25.10
C SER A 112 -22.80 -5.65 -25.00
N MET A 113 -22.52 -4.92 -23.93
CA MET A 113 -22.99 -3.55 -23.73
C MET A 113 -22.41 -2.58 -24.78
N PRO A 114 -21.08 -2.44 -24.96
CA PRO A 114 -20.53 -1.53 -25.97
C PRO A 114 -20.89 -1.94 -27.40
N LYS A 115 -21.08 -3.24 -27.68
CA LYS A 115 -21.66 -3.74 -28.94
C LYS A 115 -23.07 -3.22 -29.19
N GLU A 116 -23.96 -3.28 -28.19
CA GLU A 116 -25.34 -2.79 -28.32
C GLU A 116 -25.39 -1.26 -28.50
N LYS A 117 -24.55 -0.54 -27.75
CA LYS A 117 -24.50 0.94 -27.79
C LYS A 117 -23.74 1.51 -28.99
N GLY A 118 -22.93 0.69 -29.66
CA GLY A 118 -22.25 1.03 -30.91
C GLY A 118 -20.88 1.70 -30.75
N PHE A 119 -20.18 1.47 -29.64
CA PHE A 119 -18.83 2.00 -29.36
C PHE A 119 -17.77 0.91 -29.05
N ALA A 120 -18.10 -0.37 -29.26
CA ALA A 120 -17.12 -1.45 -29.12
C ALA A 120 -16.01 -1.35 -30.18
N GLU A 121 -14.76 -1.27 -29.72
CA GLU A 121 -13.56 -1.22 -30.56
C GLU A 121 -12.88 -2.59 -30.66
N TYR A 122 -12.17 -2.81 -31.78
CA TYR A 122 -11.51 -4.08 -32.07
C TYR A 122 -10.12 -3.89 -32.68
N THR A 123 -9.12 -4.51 -32.06
CA THR A 123 -7.74 -4.57 -32.54
C THR A 123 -7.45 -5.99 -33.03
N ASP A 124 -6.95 -6.13 -34.26
CA ASP A 124 -6.70 -7.42 -34.93
C ASP A 124 -7.87 -8.44 -34.91
N GLY A 125 -9.10 -7.92 -34.84
CA GLY A 125 -10.33 -8.72 -34.78
C GLY A 125 -10.69 -9.28 -33.40
N LYS A 126 -9.92 -8.96 -32.35
CA LYS A 126 -10.27 -9.15 -30.95
C LYS A 126 -10.92 -7.90 -30.39
N PHE A 127 -11.79 -8.04 -29.39
CA PHE A 127 -12.33 -6.89 -28.66
C PHE A 127 -11.23 -6.20 -27.85
N ASP A 128 -11.07 -4.89 -28.00
CA ASP A 128 -10.04 -4.11 -27.33
C ASP A 128 -10.67 -3.36 -26.14
N VAL A 129 -10.44 -3.87 -24.92
CA VAL A 129 -10.99 -3.31 -23.68
C VAL A 129 -10.46 -1.90 -23.42
N ALA A 130 -9.18 -1.66 -23.69
CA ALA A 130 -8.53 -0.38 -23.42
C ALA A 130 -9.01 0.71 -24.40
N ALA A 131 -9.17 0.37 -25.68
CA ALA A 131 -9.75 1.27 -26.68
C ALA A 131 -11.25 1.53 -26.43
N THR A 132 -12.01 0.51 -26.04
CA THR A 132 -13.47 0.62 -25.84
C THR A 132 -13.84 1.44 -24.61
N TYR A 133 -13.10 1.34 -23.50
CA TYR A 133 -13.46 2.00 -22.22
C TYR A 133 -12.52 3.14 -21.81
N GLY A 134 -11.26 3.08 -22.22
CA GLY A 134 -10.25 4.05 -21.85
C GLY A 134 -10.48 5.42 -22.49
N GLU A 135 -9.97 6.47 -21.86
CA GLU A 135 -9.89 7.79 -22.50
C GLU A 135 -8.85 7.76 -23.64
N THR A 136 -9.10 8.50 -24.71
CA THR A 136 -8.16 8.57 -25.82
C THR A 136 -6.80 9.17 -25.38
N ILE A 137 -5.71 8.81 -26.07
CA ILE A 137 -4.36 9.30 -25.73
C ILE A 137 -4.27 10.84 -25.70
N GLN A 138 -5.10 11.54 -26.47
CA GLN A 138 -5.16 13.01 -26.52
C GLN A 138 -5.80 13.65 -25.27
N ASN A 139 -6.63 12.90 -24.54
CA ASN A 139 -7.23 13.35 -23.29
C ASN A 139 -6.33 13.05 -22.07
N SER A 140 -5.46 12.04 -22.19
CA SER A 140 -4.46 11.73 -21.17
C SER A 140 -3.37 12.81 -21.10
N GLY A 141 -3.24 13.45 -19.94
CA GLY A 141 -2.35 14.59 -19.74
C GLY A 141 -0.86 14.23 -19.85
N MET A 142 -0.06 15.22 -20.27
CA MET A 142 1.40 15.07 -20.43
C MET A 142 2.11 14.57 -19.17
N HIS A 143 1.61 14.93 -17.99
CA HIS A 143 2.18 14.53 -16.69
C HIS A 143 2.01 13.03 -16.41
N GLN A 144 0.92 12.41 -16.89
CA GLN A 144 0.71 10.97 -16.81
C GLN A 144 1.71 10.23 -17.71
N TRP A 145 1.79 10.60 -18.99
CA TRP A 145 2.74 10.02 -19.94
C TRP A 145 4.20 10.23 -19.53
N THR A 146 4.55 11.38 -18.95
CA THR A 146 5.90 11.63 -18.39
C THR A 146 6.29 10.57 -17.36
N ARG A 147 5.41 10.28 -16.40
CA ARG A 147 5.65 9.24 -15.38
C ARG A 147 5.74 7.85 -15.99
N TYR A 148 4.96 7.57 -17.04
CA TYR A 148 5.05 6.31 -17.78
C TYR A 148 6.44 6.16 -18.42
N VAL A 149 6.90 7.16 -19.20
CA VAL A 149 8.22 7.17 -19.85
C VAL A 149 9.36 7.07 -18.83
N GLN A 150 9.33 7.87 -17.75
CA GLN A 150 10.33 7.82 -16.66
C GLN A 150 10.39 6.43 -16.01
N GLY A 151 9.24 5.81 -15.77
CA GLY A 151 9.16 4.45 -15.22
C GLY A 151 9.68 3.40 -16.19
N ARG A 152 9.29 3.48 -17.47
CA ARG A 152 9.72 2.56 -18.53
C ARG A 152 11.24 2.54 -18.66
N ASN A 153 11.85 3.72 -18.65
CA ASN A 153 13.30 3.87 -18.60
C ASN A 153 13.91 3.31 -17.29
N TYR A 154 13.36 3.65 -16.13
CA TYR A 154 13.84 3.12 -14.84
C TYR A 154 13.90 1.59 -14.82
N PHE A 155 12.87 0.92 -15.34
CA PHE A 155 12.80 -0.54 -15.41
C PHE A 155 13.55 -1.17 -16.61
N GLY A 156 14.39 -0.40 -17.31
CA GLY A 156 15.23 -0.89 -18.42
C GLY A 156 14.44 -1.31 -19.65
N ASN A 157 13.27 -0.71 -19.87
CA ASN A 157 12.40 -0.97 -21.01
C ASN A 157 11.97 0.37 -21.65
N GLU A 158 12.97 1.22 -21.89
CA GLU A 158 12.84 2.60 -22.36
C GLU A 158 11.98 2.74 -23.63
N LEU A 159 11.29 3.88 -23.72
CA LEU A 159 10.65 4.37 -24.93
C LEU A 159 11.57 5.38 -25.62
N GLN A 160 11.47 5.51 -26.94
CA GLN A 160 12.33 6.36 -27.77
C GLN A 160 11.63 7.68 -28.12
N GLU A 161 12.28 8.80 -27.82
CA GLU A 161 11.83 10.14 -28.24
C GLU A 161 11.80 10.25 -29.78
N GLY A 162 10.79 10.93 -30.33
CA GLY A 162 10.59 11.09 -31.77
C GLY A 162 10.12 9.82 -32.49
N THR A 163 9.90 8.72 -31.77
CA THR A 163 9.31 7.46 -32.29
C THR A 163 8.08 7.08 -31.47
N ASP A 164 8.25 6.86 -30.16
CA ASP A 164 7.18 6.41 -29.27
C ASP A 164 6.45 7.59 -28.61
N TYR A 165 7.18 8.68 -28.33
CA TYR A 165 6.65 9.92 -27.74
C TYR A 165 7.38 11.17 -28.22
N GLU A 166 6.76 12.33 -28.05
CA GLU A 166 7.38 13.65 -28.19
C GLU A 166 7.48 14.35 -26.83
N ILE A 167 8.54 15.14 -26.62
CA ILE A 167 8.65 16.04 -25.46
C ILE A 167 7.92 17.35 -25.76
N VAL A 168 7.00 17.73 -24.87
CA VAL A 168 6.16 18.92 -25.00
C VAL A 168 6.37 19.89 -23.83
N LYS A 169 6.05 21.16 -24.06
CA LYS A 169 6.09 22.23 -23.06
C LYS A 169 4.70 22.65 -22.64
N ASP A 170 4.56 22.99 -21.36
CA ASP A 170 3.38 23.66 -20.82
C ASP A 170 3.72 25.13 -20.58
N GLU A 171 3.15 26.01 -21.41
CA GLU A 171 3.38 27.46 -21.37
C GLU A 171 2.35 28.22 -20.52
N ARG A 172 1.49 27.51 -19.79
CA ARG A 172 0.52 28.14 -18.87
C ARG A 172 1.24 28.80 -17.69
N GLU A 173 0.77 29.98 -17.29
CA GLU A 173 1.35 30.74 -16.17
C GLU A 173 1.37 29.95 -14.85
N GLU A 174 0.33 29.16 -14.61
CA GLU A 174 0.17 28.26 -13.45
C GLU A 174 0.39 26.78 -13.85
N ALA A 175 1.34 26.50 -14.76
CA ALA A 175 1.70 25.15 -15.17
C ALA A 175 2.25 24.34 -13.98
N ARG A 176 1.73 23.13 -13.75
CA ARG A 176 2.19 22.26 -12.65
C ARG A 176 3.63 21.76 -12.87
N ALA A 177 4.02 21.59 -14.12
CA ALA A 177 5.37 21.30 -14.58
C ALA A 177 5.50 21.84 -16.01
N THR A 178 6.63 22.43 -16.36
CA THR A 178 6.82 23.11 -17.65
C THR A 178 7.17 22.15 -18.79
N THR A 179 7.50 20.89 -18.48
CA THR A 179 7.88 19.87 -19.46
C THR A 179 7.15 18.55 -19.20
N GLY A 180 6.96 17.77 -20.27
CA GLY A 180 6.43 16.42 -20.18
C GLY A 180 6.40 15.71 -21.53
N ALA A 181 5.80 14.53 -21.58
CA ALA A 181 5.70 13.70 -22.79
C ALA A 181 4.28 13.59 -23.32
N LEU A 182 4.12 13.38 -24.63
CA LEU A 182 2.90 12.84 -25.24
C LEU A 182 3.26 11.66 -26.13
N VAL A 183 2.58 10.52 -25.95
CA VAL A 183 2.81 9.32 -26.77
C VAL A 183 2.10 9.42 -28.12
N HIS A 184 2.67 8.77 -29.14
CA HIS A 184 2.06 8.71 -30.48
C HIS A 184 0.90 7.71 -30.56
N GLU A 185 0.96 6.65 -29.75
CA GLU A 185 0.00 5.54 -29.74
C GLU A 185 -0.20 4.97 -28.33
N MET A 186 -1.24 4.15 -28.15
CA MET A 186 -1.56 3.51 -26.87
C MET A 186 -0.41 2.62 -26.42
N GLN A 187 0.04 2.81 -25.17
CA GLN A 187 1.17 2.06 -24.60
C GLN A 187 0.68 0.82 -23.84
N PRO A 188 1.51 -0.24 -23.72
CA PRO A 188 1.10 -1.48 -23.07
C PRO A 188 1.03 -1.35 -21.54
N LEU A 189 0.01 -1.99 -20.94
CA LEU A 189 -0.18 -2.06 -19.49
C LEU A 189 0.91 -2.87 -18.79
N PHE A 190 1.33 -3.98 -19.41
CA PHE A 190 2.39 -4.85 -18.93
C PHE A 190 3.55 -4.87 -19.91
N PHE A 191 4.77 -4.98 -19.38
CA PHE A 191 5.99 -5.09 -20.16
C PHE A 191 7.02 -5.94 -19.42
N GLN A 192 8.04 -6.40 -20.15
CA GLN A 192 9.15 -7.14 -19.56
C GLN A 192 10.26 -6.16 -19.13
N PRO A 193 10.65 -6.11 -17.84
CA PRO A 193 11.79 -5.29 -17.40
C PRO A 193 13.12 -5.74 -18.04
N GLY A 194 14.07 -4.81 -18.18
CA GLY A 194 15.38 -5.06 -18.79
C GLY A 194 16.30 -5.99 -17.97
N LYS A 195 15.95 -6.29 -16.72
CA LYS A 195 16.64 -7.27 -15.85
C LYS A 195 15.64 -8.02 -14.95
N LYS A 196 16.06 -9.13 -14.34
CA LYS A 196 15.22 -9.99 -13.46
C LYS A 196 15.59 -9.95 -11.97
N ASP A 197 16.78 -9.46 -11.65
CA ASP A 197 17.37 -9.39 -10.33
C ASP A 197 17.15 -8.02 -9.67
N TRP A 198 15.89 -7.57 -9.67
CA TRP A 198 15.47 -6.37 -8.94
C TRP A 198 15.62 -6.58 -7.43
N THR A 199 16.35 -5.68 -6.79
CA THR A 199 16.54 -5.67 -5.34
C THR A 199 15.40 -4.91 -4.65
N THR A 200 15.15 -5.20 -3.38
CA THR A 200 14.21 -4.45 -2.54
C THR A 200 14.52 -2.94 -2.55
N PHE A 201 15.81 -2.57 -2.54
CA PHE A 201 16.25 -1.17 -2.62
C PHE A 201 15.81 -0.49 -3.92
N GLU A 202 16.02 -1.13 -5.08
CA GLU A 202 15.60 -0.57 -6.37
C GLU A 202 14.07 -0.49 -6.49
N MET A 203 13.33 -1.48 -5.98
CA MET A 203 11.86 -1.42 -5.96
C MET A 203 11.35 -0.24 -5.12
N ILE A 204 11.93 0.00 -3.94
CA ILE A 204 11.61 1.16 -3.09
C ILE A 204 11.97 2.47 -3.80
N ARG A 205 13.18 2.58 -4.37
CA ARG A 205 13.64 3.81 -5.04
C ARG A 205 12.85 4.14 -6.31
N SER A 206 12.25 3.15 -6.99
CA SER A 206 11.40 3.39 -8.17
C SER A 206 10.25 4.37 -7.91
N LEU A 207 9.67 4.35 -6.70
CA LEU A 207 8.57 5.23 -6.29
C LEU A 207 9.04 6.66 -5.95
N GLY A 208 10.34 6.84 -5.73
CA GLY A 208 10.99 8.14 -5.57
C GLY A 208 11.66 8.65 -6.85
N ASN A 209 11.53 7.96 -7.99
CA ASN A 209 12.13 8.33 -9.27
C ASN A 209 11.62 9.68 -9.76
N ARG A 210 12.52 10.52 -10.28
CA ARG A 210 12.23 11.85 -10.81
C ARG A 210 12.71 12.01 -12.25
N GLY A 211 12.98 10.90 -12.93
CA GLY A 211 13.43 10.88 -14.31
C GLY A 211 14.91 11.20 -14.45
N GLU A 212 15.73 10.98 -13.42
CA GLU A 212 17.15 11.34 -13.38
C GLU A 212 17.96 10.80 -14.57
N ASN A 213 17.59 9.61 -15.05
CA ASN A 213 18.20 8.95 -16.20
C ASN A 213 17.42 9.14 -17.52
N THR A 214 16.38 9.98 -17.55
CA THR A 214 15.45 10.17 -18.70
C THR A 214 15.69 11.54 -19.34
N PRO A 215 16.47 11.63 -20.44
CA PRO A 215 16.82 12.92 -21.05
C PRO A 215 15.58 13.74 -21.42
N GLY A 216 15.61 15.04 -21.12
CA GLY A 216 14.51 15.97 -21.42
C GLY A 216 13.27 15.81 -20.53
N LEU A 217 13.19 14.76 -19.71
CA LEU A 217 12.11 14.48 -18.76
C LEU A 217 12.61 14.33 -17.32
N ASN A 218 13.77 14.89 -16.99
CA ASN A 218 14.29 14.92 -15.62
C ASN A 218 13.64 16.08 -14.85
N ALA A 219 12.90 15.77 -13.79
CA ALA A 219 12.18 16.78 -13.00
C ALA A 219 13.09 17.68 -12.14
N ASN A 220 14.39 17.37 -12.04
CA ASN A 220 15.37 18.19 -11.33
C ASN A 220 16.09 19.20 -12.25
N THR A 221 16.15 18.94 -13.56
CA THR A 221 16.88 19.81 -14.53
C THR A 221 15.97 20.40 -15.61
N ASP A 222 14.94 19.67 -16.04
CA ASP A 222 14.17 19.96 -17.25
C ASP A 222 12.79 20.55 -16.94
N GLY A 223 12.42 20.65 -15.65
CA GLY A 223 11.09 21.11 -15.22
C GLY A 223 9.96 20.11 -15.51
N ALA A 224 10.30 18.83 -15.66
CA ALA A 224 9.34 17.76 -15.91
C ALA A 224 8.50 17.42 -14.65
N TYR A 225 7.32 16.84 -14.86
CA TYR A 225 6.58 16.20 -13.77
C TYR A 225 7.22 14.85 -13.40
N ALA A 226 6.99 14.34 -12.19
CA ALA A 226 7.69 13.16 -11.66
C ALA A 226 6.76 12.14 -11.00
N ILE A 227 7.30 10.94 -10.74
CA ILE A 227 6.69 9.93 -9.87
C ILE A 227 6.81 10.37 -8.40
N GLY A 228 8.05 10.61 -7.94
CA GLY A 228 8.34 11.18 -6.63
C GLY A 228 8.11 12.70 -6.64
N THR A 229 7.12 13.18 -5.89
CA THR A 229 6.62 14.57 -5.92
C THR A 229 6.38 15.16 -4.53
N GLU A 230 6.11 16.45 -4.50
CA GLU A 230 5.74 17.20 -3.31
C GLU A 230 4.42 16.74 -2.65
N ARG A 231 3.61 15.94 -3.37
CA ARG A 231 2.28 15.49 -2.94
C ARG A 231 2.18 14.01 -2.54
N ASN A 232 3.28 13.25 -2.50
CA ASN A 232 3.18 11.91 -1.93
C ASN A 232 3.07 12.03 -0.40
N THR A 233 1.98 11.49 0.17
CA THR A 233 1.69 11.51 1.62
C THR A 233 2.20 10.25 2.31
N GLU A 234 1.96 9.10 1.68
CA GLU A 234 2.35 7.76 2.12
C GLU A 234 2.59 6.92 0.87
N ILE A 235 3.59 6.05 0.92
CA ILE A 235 3.99 5.20 -0.20
C ILE A 235 4.43 3.84 0.35
N HIS A 236 3.94 2.76 -0.25
CA HIS A 236 4.19 1.39 0.20
C HIS A 236 4.75 0.51 -0.92
N VAL A 237 5.64 -0.43 -0.55
CA VAL A 237 5.97 -1.61 -1.36
C VAL A 237 5.57 -2.85 -0.58
N PHE A 238 4.56 -3.57 -1.05
CA PHE A 238 4.19 -4.88 -0.53
C PHE A 238 5.06 -5.96 -1.18
N GLN A 239 6.13 -6.37 -0.49
CA GLN A 239 6.97 -7.49 -0.92
C GLN A 239 6.31 -8.81 -0.51
N VAL A 240 5.43 -9.32 -1.37
CA VAL A 240 4.72 -10.60 -1.16
C VAL A 240 5.57 -11.76 -1.68
N ARG A 241 5.89 -12.71 -0.79
CA ARG A 241 6.87 -13.78 -1.07
C ARG A 241 6.19 -15.13 -1.33
N ASN A 242 6.33 -15.61 -2.56
CA ASN A 242 5.64 -16.80 -3.07
C ASN A 242 5.97 -18.08 -2.26
N GLY A 243 4.93 -18.79 -1.83
CA GLY A 243 5.03 -20.11 -1.19
C GLY A 243 5.54 -20.11 0.26
N LEU A 244 5.63 -18.93 0.90
CA LEU A 244 5.78 -18.82 2.35
C LEU A 244 4.42 -18.87 3.04
N ASP A 245 4.41 -19.10 4.36
CA ASP A 245 3.21 -19.00 5.20
C ASP A 245 2.60 -17.58 5.08
N PRO A 246 1.29 -17.44 4.78
CA PRO A 246 0.64 -16.14 4.60
C PRO A 246 0.88 -15.12 5.72
N GLN A 247 1.05 -15.57 6.97
CA GLN A 247 1.33 -14.69 8.11
C GLN A 247 2.62 -13.88 7.94
N VAL A 248 3.63 -14.47 7.28
CA VAL A 248 4.98 -13.90 7.15
C VAL A 248 5.38 -13.65 5.69
N ALA A 249 4.56 -14.07 4.72
CA ALA A 249 4.85 -13.94 3.30
C ALA A 249 5.06 -12.47 2.88
N THR A 250 4.28 -11.54 3.43
CA THR A 250 4.33 -10.12 3.09
C THR A 250 5.20 -9.31 4.04
N ILE A 251 6.14 -8.55 3.48
CA ILE A 251 6.81 -7.44 4.15
C ILE A 251 6.32 -6.14 3.49
N GLN A 252 5.67 -5.28 4.25
CA GLN A 252 5.29 -3.93 3.82
C GLN A 252 6.46 -2.99 4.11
N TRP A 253 7.02 -2.38 3.06
CA TRP A 253 8.02 -1.32 3.18
C TRP A 253 7.31 0.02 3.03
N GLU A 254 7.21 0.78 4.12
CA GLU A 254 6.38 1.99 4.18
C GLU A 254 7.21 3.26 4.31
N MET A 255 7.08 4.15 3.34
CA MET A 255 7.59 5.52 3.36
C MET A 255 6.49 6.48 3.75
N LEU A 256 6.75 7.31 4.77
CA LEU A 256 5.92 8.47 5.07
C LEU A 256 6.45 9.70 4.34
N SER A 257 5.53 10.60 3.96
CA SER A 257 5.83 11.79 3.18
C SER A 257 6.52 11.49 1.84
N ARG A 258 7.22 12.47 1.27
CA ARG A 258 7.58 12.52 -0.15
C ARG A 258 8.68 11.51 -0.51
N ALA A 259 8.34 10.48 -1.30
CA ALA A 259 9.23 9.36 -1.63
C ALA A 259 10.61 9.72 -2.23
N ALA A 260 10.73 10.90 -2.86
CA ALA A 260 12.02 11.42 -3.33
C ALA A 260 13.05 11.55 -2.18
N TYR A 261 12.61 11.94 -0.98
CA TYR A 261 13.45 12.24 0.19
C TYR A 261 12.94 11.54 1.48
N SER A 262 12.36 10.35 1.31
CA SER A 262 11.94 9.47 2.41
C SER A 262 12.75 8.16 2.45
N VAL A 263 12.43 7.30 3.42
CA VAL A 263 13.00 5.98 3.68
C VAL A 263 11.89 5.03 4.11
N ALA A 264 11.93 3.79 3.64
CA ALA A 264 10.88 2.79 3.84
C ALA A 264 11.19 1.91 5.06
N ILE A 265 10.23 1.88 5.99
CA ILE A 265 10.30 1.10 7.24
C ILE A 265 9.67 -0.29 6.99
N PRO A 266 10.36 -1.40 7.33
CA PRO A 266 9.81 -2.74 7.17
C PRO A 266 8.80 -3.11 8.27
N PHE A 267 7.61 -3.55 7.86
CA PHE A 267 6.55 -4.08 8.72
C PHE A 267 6.06 -5.46 8.25
N TYR A 268 5.83 -6.36 9.19
CA TYR A 268 5.10 -7.61 8.96
C TYR A 268 3.60 -7.33 9.16
N SER A 269 3.00 -6.65 8.20
CA SER A 269 1.68 -6.02 8.38
C SER A 269 0.51 -6.98 8.56
N ALA A 270 0.66 -8.26 8.17
CA ALA A 270 -0.31 -9.31 8.48
C ALA A 270 -0.30 -9.77 9.96
N LEU A 271 0.70 -9.34 10.75
CA LEU A 271 0.93 -9.79 12.13
C LEU A 271 0.97 -8.67 13.17
N ILE A 272 1.22 -7.43 12.74
CA ILE A 272 1.39 -6.29 13.64
C ILE A 272 0.06 -5.89 14.30
N THR A 273 0.09 -5.68 15.60
CA THR A 273 -1.08 -5.26 16.41
C THR A 273 -0.80 -4.02 17.27
N GLU A 274 0.44 -3.55 17.29
CA GLU A 274 0.89 -2.37 18.04
C GLU A 274 1.50 -1.33 17.09
N VAL A 275 1.14 -0.06 17.29
CA VAL A 275 1.73 1.07 16.57
C VAL A 275 2.89 1.64 17.38
N SER A 276 4.02 1.92 16.73
CA SER A 276 5.18 2.52 17.40
C SER A 276 4.83 3.92 17.96
N PRO A 277 5.31 4.30 19.16
CA PRO A 277 5.06 5.62 19.73
C PRO A 277 5.64 6.79 18.90
N TYR A 278 6.49 6.47 17.90
CA TYR A 278 7.03 7.43 16.94
C TYR A 278 6.08 7.79 15.79
N PHE A 279 4.87 7.19 15.74
CA PHE A 279 3.72 7.67 14.98
C PHE A 279 2.77 8.47 15.90
N SER A 280 3.32 9.31 16.77
CA SER A 280 2.56 9.98 17.84
C SER A 280 1.32 10.74 17.33
N ASP A 281 0.31 10.83 18.21
CA ASP A 281 -1.02 11.36 17.91
C ASP A 281 -0.97 12.69 17.14
N GLN A 282 -1.50 12.69 15.91
CA GLN A 282 -1.51 13.85 15.01
C GLN A 282 -2.56 14.91 15.41
N THR A 283 -2.62 15.26 16.70
CA THR A 283 -3.38 16.40 17.27
C THR A 283 -2.84 17.78 16.85
N VAL A 284 -1.93 17.80 15.87
CA VAL A 284 -1.33 18.99 15.28
C VAL A 284 -2.41 19.83 14.61
N SER A 285 -2.36 21.16 14.76
CA SER A 285 -3.22 22.04 13.97
C SER A 285 -2.93 21.84 12.48
N PHE A 286 -3.99 21.82 11.66
CA PHE A 286 -3.89 21.88 10.19
C PHE A 286 -3.09 23.11 9.70
N ASP A 287 -2.88 24.12 10.54
CA ASP A 287 -2.01 25.26 10.24
C ASP A 287 -0.52 24.88 10.17
N HIS A 288 -0.07 23.79 10.81
CA HIS A 288 1.30 23.29 10.66
C HIS A 288 1.57 22.84 9.20
N CYS A 289 0.55 22.32 8.51
CA CYS A 289 0.62 22.01 7.07
C CYS A 289 0.72 23.26 6.16
N LYS A 290 0.66 24.47 6.74
CA LYS A 290 0.82 25.75 6.06
C LYS A 290 2.06 26.53 6.54
N GLU A 291 2.83 25.96 7.47
CA GLU A 291 4.04 26.61 7.98
C GLU A 291 5.10 26.65 6.86
N THR A 292 5.73 27.81 6.71
CA THR A 292 6.76 28.04 5.69
C THR A 292 8.14 28.26 6.31
N ASP A 293 8.23 28.56 7.61
CA ASP A 293 9.50 28.59 8.34
C ASP A 293 9.88 27.20 8.87
N ILE A 294 10.07 26.25 7.96
CA ILE A 294 10.47 24.86 8.24
C ILE A 294 11.82 24.80 8.98
N VAL A 295 12.62 25.86 8.86
CA VAL A 295 13.93 26.01 9.49
C VAL A 295 13.81 26.31 11.00
N ASN A 296 12.81 27.09 11.43
CA ASN A 296 12.59 27.43 12.84
C ASN A 296 11.41 26.72 13.52
N ASN A 297 10.53 26.06 12.75
CA ASN A 297 9.45 25.24 13.29
C ASN A 297 9.98 24.04 14.10
N GLU A 298 9.21 23.63 15.12
CA GLU A 298 9.43 22.39 15.86
C GLU A 298 8.38 21.38 15.41
N GLU A 299 8.83 20.18 15.02
CA GLU A 299 7.92 19.09 14.71
C GLU A 299 7.25 18.55 15.98
N PRO A 300 6.07 17.90 15.88
CA PRO A 300 5.42 17.29 17.04
C PRO A 300 6.30 16.22 17.68
N GLU A 301 6.31 16.17 19.02
CA GLU A 301 7.16 15.25 19.77
C GLU A 301 6.96 13.80 19.32
N ASN A 302 8.05 13.12 18.98
CA ASN A 302 8.06 11.74 18.49
C ASN A 302 7.18 11.52 17.24
N SER A 303 7.15 12.46 16.28
CA SER A 303 6.39 12.29 15.04
C SER A 303 7.28 12.10 13.82
N ILE A 304 7.55 10.85 13.46
CA ILE A 304 8.41 10.46 12.33
C ILE A 304 7.88 10.96 10.97
N ASN A 305 6.55 11.07 10.83
CA ASN A 305 5.89 11.67 9.67
C ASN A 305 6.41 13.10 9.39
N TYR A 306 6.36 13.97 10.40
CA TYR A 306 6.75 15.37 10.26
C TYR A 306 8.26 15.53 10.10
N VAL A 307 9.07 14.69 10.77
CA VAL A 307 10.52 14.64 10.53
C VAL A 307 10.84 14.37 9.06
N LEU A 308 10.20 13.37 8.44
CA LEU A 308 10.40 13.02 7.03
C LEU A 308 9.82 14.08 6.08
N MET A 309 8.71 14.73 6.46
CA MET A 309 8.12 15.85 5.72
C MET A 309 9.03 17.08 5.69
N ASP A 310 9.63 17.44 6.82
CA ASP A 310 10.52 18.60 6.93
C ASP A 310 11.85 18.35 6.20
N ILE A 311 12.45 17.16 6.35
CA ILE A 311 13.61 16.73 5.53
C ILE A 311 13.28 16.88 4.05
N SER A 312 12.14 16.34 3.62
CA SER A 312 11.74 16.39 2.22
C SER A 312 11.54 17.82 1.74
N SER A 313 10.89 18.67 2.53
CA SER A 313 10.60 20.06 2.15
C SER A 313 11.88 20.88 2.01
N LEU A 314 12.79 20.79 2.97
CA LEU A 314 14.10 21.42 2.88
C LEU A 314 14.87 20.96 1.63
N CYS A 315 14.81 19.68 1.26
CA CYS A 315 15.46 19.18 0.04
C CYS A 315 14.78 19.63 -1.26
N PHE A 316 13.44 19.79 -1.28
CA PHE A 316 12.72 20.32 -2.44
C PHE A 316 12.96 21.82 -2.64
N GLU A 317 13.11 22.59 -1.56
CA GLU A 317 13.43 24.01 -1.58
C GLU A 317 14.91 24.29 -1.89
N ASN A 318 15.80 23.35 -1.57
CA ASN A 318 17.26 23.51 -1.65
C ASN A 318 17.93 22.28 -2.31
N PRO A 319 17.57 21.93 -3.56
CA PRO A 319 18.00 20.66 -4.20
C PRO A 319 19.53 20.58 -4.38
N ASP A 320 20.17 21.69 -4.73
CA ASP A 320 21.61 21.73 -5.02
C ASP A 320 22.49 21.66 -3.76
N THR A 321 22.04 22.25 -2.65
CA THR A 321 22.83 22.35 -1.40
C THR A 321 22.49 21.28 -0.37
N LEU A 322 21.25 20.78 -0.33
CA LEU A 322 20.80 19.72 0.58
C LEU A 322 20.48 18.40 -0.14
N GLY A 323 19.76 18.46 -1.26
CA GLY A 323 19.08 17.30 -1.86
C GLY A 323 20.01 16.11 -2.14
N ILE A 324 21.15 16.34 -2.79
CA ILE A 324 22.07 15.27 -3.22
C ILE A 324 22.61 14.48 -2.00
N SER A 325 23.19 15.15 -1.01
CA SER A 325 23.85 14.49 0.13
C SER A 325 22.85 13.88 1.12
N VAL A 326 21.69 14.52 1.29
CA VAL A 326 20.57 13.95 2.05
C VAL A 326 20.06 12.66 1.39
N ARG A 327 19.90 12.63 0.06
CA ARG A 327 19.50 11.41 -0.64
C ARG A 327 20.51 10.29 -0.46
N SER A 328 21.81 10.58 -0.55
CA SER A 328 22.87 9.58 -0.28
C SER A 328 22.82 9.02 1.14
N TYR A 329 22.53 9.86 2.15
CA TYR A 329 22.39 9.40 3.54
C TYR A 329 21.12 8.57 3.77
N LEU A 330 19.99 8.98 3.20
CA LEU A 330 18.74 8.21 3.28
C LEU A 330 18.86 6.88 2.53
N ASP A 331 19.63 6.82 1.44
CA ASP A 331 19.95 5.59 0.72
C ASP A 331 20.87 4.67 1.55
N ALA A 332 21.86 5.22 2.27
CA ALA A 332 22.67 4.46 3.22
C ALA A 332 21.80 3.84 4.35
N LEU A 333 20.92 4.65 4.96
CA LEU A 333 19.98 4.18 5.98
C LEU A 333 19.01 3.11 5.44
N GLN A 334 18.49 3.29 4.23
CA GLN A 334 17.62 2.31 3.59
C GLN A 334 18.30 0.95 3.41
N ASN A 335 19.58 0.95 3.00
CA ASN A 335 20.36 -0.27 2.84
C ASN A 335 20.60 -0.98 4.18
N GLU A 336 20.85 -0.25 5.27
CA GLU A 336 20.97 -0.87 6.59
C GLU A 336 19.65 -1.46 7.10
N LEU A 337 18.51 -0.78 6.89
CA LEU A 337 17.19 -1.33 7.19
C LEU A 337 16.93 -2.63 6.41
N ILE A 338 17.29 -2.67 5.13
CA ILE A 338 17.15 -3.86 4.27
C ILE A 338 18.06 -5.00 4.74
N GLU A 339 19.32 -4.72 5.07
CA GLU A 339 20.26 -5.75 5.52
C GLU A 339 19.84 -6.33 6.87
N GLN A 340 19.55 -5.47 7.86
CA GLN A 340 19.15 -5.90 9.19
C GLN A 340 17.77 -6.59 9.19
N ASN A 341 16.87 -6.24 8.26
CA ASN A 341 15.62 -6.98 8.12
C ASN A 341 15.83 -8.47 7.77
N LYS A 342 16.94 -8.86 7.13
CA LYS A 342 17.23 -10.27 6.82
C LYS A 342 17.45 -11.09 8.10
N GLU A 343 18.05 -10.51 9.13
CA GLU A 343 18.23 -11.17 10.43
C GLU A 343 16.89 -11.34 11.16
N VAL A 344 16.06 -10.29 11.14
CA VAL A 344 14.69 -10.33 11.71
C VAL A 344 13.81 -11.33 10.96
N ASP A 345 13.89 -11.37 9.63
CA ASP A 345 13.16 -12.30 8.79
C ASP A 345 13.58 -13.76 9.03
N ALA A 346 14.88 -14.02 9.19
CA ALA A 346 15.36 -15.35 9.55
C ALA A 346 14.79 -15.83 10.90
N ALA A 347 14.62 -14.93 11.88
CA ALA A 347 13.93 -15.25 13.13
C ALA A 347 12.41 -15.41 12.95
N MET A 348 11.77 -14.57 12.14
CA MET A 348 10.33 -14.64 11.84
C MET A 348 9.94 -15.96 11.14
N LEU A 349 10.80 -16.45 10.24
CA LEU A 349 10.65 -17.74 9.57
C LEU A 349 10.97 -18.94 10.48
N ALA A 350 11.81 -18.74 11.51
CA ALA A 350 12.12 -19.77 12.50
C ALA A 350 11.05 -19.90 13.58
N GLU A 351 10.29 -18.84 13.87
CA GLU A 351 9.14 -18.89 14.77
C GLU A 351 7.95 -19.59 14.11
N THR A 352 7.29 -20.44 14.88
CA THR A 352 6.25 -21.39 14.42
C THR A 352 4.89 -21.15 15.06
N THR A 353 4.82 -20.30 16.09
CA THR A 353 3.59 -19.89 16.76
C THR A 353 3.13 -18.53 16.22
N THR A 354 1.81 -18.37 16.05
CA THR A 354 1.23 -17.08 15.65
C THR A 354 1.53 -16.02 16.70
N GLU A 355 1.43 -16.38 17.98
CA GLU A 355 1.67 -15.49 19.12
C GLU A 355 3.13 -15.00 19.16
N GLY A 356 4.10 -15.89 18.93
CA GLY A 356 5.52 -15.53 18.84
C GLY A 356 5.82 -14.62 17.65
N ARG A 357 5.21 -14.91 16.49
CA ARG A 357 5.31 -14.08 15.27
C ARG A 357 4.72 -12.69 15.46
N THR A 358 3.53 -12.55 16.06
CA THR A 358 2.92 -11.26 16.40
C THR A 358 3.79 -10.48 17.38
N ALA A 359 4.30 -11.13 18.43
CA ALA A 359 5.20 -10.47 19.39
C ALA A 359 6.49 -9.98 18.73
N LEU A 360 7.10 -10.78 17.84
CA LEU A 360 8.27 -10.37 17.06
C LEU A 360 7.95 -9.26 16.05
N ALA A 361 6.77 -9.29 15.41
CA ALA A 361 6.34 -8.26 14.47
C ALA A 361 6.17 -6.90 15.14
N ASN A 362 5.56 -6.85 16.33
CA ASN A 362 5.43 -5.64 17.13
C ASN A 362 6.81 -5.09 17.55
N LYS A 363 7.71 -5.96 18.04
CA LYS A 363 9.10 -5.58 18.36
C LYS A 363 9.87 -5.05 17.16
N ALA A 364 9.77 -5.74 16.01
CA ALA A 364 10.44 -5.35 14.78
C ALA A 364 9.93 -4.00 14.26
N GLY A 365 8.61 -3.82 14.15
CA GLY A 365 8.02 -2.56 13.72
C GLY A 365 8.40 -1.39 14.63
N LYS A 366 8.38 -1.59 15.95
CA LYS A 366 8.86 -0.59 16.90
C LYS A 366 10.34 -0.26 16.69
N ALA A 367 11.22 -1.27 16.68
CA ALA A 367 12.67 -1.10 16.57
C ALA A 367 13.09 -0.43 15.26
N ALA A 368 12.48 -0.81 14.13
CA ALA A 368 12.71 -0.21 12.83
C ALA A 368 12.29 1.28 12.82
N THR A 369 11.10 1.58 13.34
CA THR A 369 10.60 2.96 13.41
C THR A 369 11.47 3.83 14.34
N GLU A 370 11.85 3.33 15.51
CA GLU A 370 12.68 4.04 16.50
C GLU A 370 14.07 4.37 15.94
N ASN A 371 14.75 3.38 15.34
CA ASN A 371 16.05 3.59 14.70
C ASN A 371 15.95 4.59 13.53
N THR A 372 14.90 4.50 12.72
CA THR A 372 14.65 5.43 11.59
C THR A 372 14.40 6.85 12.08
N TYR A 373 13.54 7.02 13.10
CA TYR A 373 13.24 8.32 13.71
C TYR A 373 14.52 8.97 14.26
N VAL A 374 15.33 8.26 15.04
CA VAL A 374 16.56 8.80 15.64
C VAL A 374 17.53 9.30 14.55
N LYS A 375 17.73 8.51 13.48
CA LYS A 375 18.61 8.88 12.36
C LYS A 375 18.09 10.08 11.57
N CYS A 376 16.81 10.08 11.23
CA CYS A 376 16.19 11.18 10.48
C CYS A 376 16.09 12.46 11.31
N LYS A 377 15.80 12.36 12.61
CA LYS A 377 15.69 13.53 13.50
C LYS A 377 17.04 14.22 13.69
N ALA A 378 18.13 13.46 13.82
CA ALA A 378 19.49 14.01 13.87
C ALA A 378 19.85 14.71 12.54
N LEU A 379 19.60 14.06 11.40
CA LEU A 379 19.77 14.63 10.07
C LEU A 379 19.03 15.97 9.90
N LEU A 380 17.75 16.03 10.28
CA LEU A 380 16.93 17.23 10.20
C LEU A 380 17.50 18.38 11.06
N GLN A 381 18.02 18.08 12.25
CA GLN A 381 18.68 19.08 13.10
C GLN A 381 19.95 19.65 12.45
N GLU A 382 20.75 18.81 11.79
CA GLU A 382 21.92 19.26 11.03
C GLU A 382 21.54 20.11 9.80
N MET A 383 20.51 19.70 9.05
CA MET A 383 19.98 20.48 7.92
C MET A 383 19.47 21.86 8.37
N ARG A 384 18.69 21.92 9.46
CA ARG A 384 18.24 23.18 10.06
C ARG A 384 19.41 24.05 10.53
N ALA A 385 20.47 23.45 11.09
CA ALA A 385 21.67 24.19 11.50
C ALA A 385 22.45 24.76 10.32
N TYR A 386 22.58 24.00 9.22
CA TYR A 386 23.20 24.45 7.97
C TYR A 386 22.44 25.64 7.37
N GLN A 387 21.11 25.54 7.23
CA GLN A 387 20.27 26.65 6.74
C GLN A 387 20.41 27.91 7.61
N LYS A 388 20.48 27.76 8.94
CA LYS A 388 20.68 28.89 9.89
C LYS A 388 22.08 29.51 9.83
N ALA A 389 23.10 28.74 9.44
CA ALA A 389 24.45 29.25 9.26
C ALA A 389 24.59 30.12 8.01
N GLY A 390 23.74 29.92 6.99
CA GLY A 390 23.73 30.72 5.76
C GLY A 390 24.99 30.57 4.89
N ASN A 391 25.81 29.56 5.14
CA ASN A 391 27.03 29.29 4.39
C ASN A 391 26.77 28.26 3.28
N PHE A 392 26.36 28.75 2.12
CA PHE A 392 25.99 27.94 0.96
C PHE A 392 27.13 27.77 -0.07
N ASP A 393 28.34 28.25 0.25
CA ASP A 393 29.53 28.09 -0.59
C ASP A 393 29.99 26.62 -0.67
N GLU A 394 29.66 25.81 0.35
CA GLU A 394 29.94 24.38 0.43
C GLU A 394 28.61 23.61 0.57
N PRO A 395 28.38 22.51 -0.19
CA PRO A 395 27.20 21.66 -0.02
C PRO A 395 27.12 21.05 1.38
N PHE A 396 25.91 20.89 1.90
CA PHE A 396 25.69 20.17 3.15
C PHE A 396 26.19 18.74 3.05
N THR A 397 26.78 18.22 4.13
CA THR A 397 27.16 16.80 4.24
C THR A 397 26.73 16.30 5.62
N PRO A 398 25.81 15.32 5.71
CA PRO A 398 25.39 14.73 6.98
C PRO A 398 26.59 14.20 7.77
N SER A 399 26.67 14.52 9.06
CA SER A 399 27.84 14.22 9.90
C SER A 399 28.09 12.72 10.03
N ASP A 400 27.04 11.91 9.94
CA ASP A 400 27.02 10.45 10.01
C ASP A 400 27.09 9.76 8.63
N LEU A 401 27.14 10.50 7.51
CA LEU A 401 27.40 9.90 6.18
C LEU A 401 28.90 9.63 5.99
N ASN A 402 29.26 8.40 5.62
CA ASN A 402 30.58 8.08 5.09
C ASN A 402 30.57 8.23 3.55
N THR A 403 31.18 9.31 3.06
CA THR A 403 31.23 9.65 1.63
C THR A 403 32.22 8.80 0.82
N GLU A 404 33.11 8.04 1.46
CA GLU A 404 33.98 7.08 0.75
C GLU A 404 33.25 5.77 0.41
N THR A 405 32.30 5.35 1.26
CA THR A 405 31.58 4.08 1.12
C THR A 405 30.10 4.24 0.79
N ASN A 406 29.56 5.46 0.80
CA ASN A 406 28.11 5.76 0.74
C ASN A 406 27.29 4.96 1.78
N GLY A 407 27.84 4.82 2.99
CA GLY A 407 27.22 4.13 4.12
C GLY A 407 27.10 5.02 5.35
N LEU A 408 26.47 4.56 6.44
CA LEU A 408 26.50 5.28 7.71
C LEU A 408 27.86 5.09 8.40
N LYS A 409 28.31 6.08 9.18
CA LYS A 409 29.50 5.96 10.05
C LYS A 409 29.17 5.17 11.31
N VAL A 410 27.95 5.33 11.83
CA VAL A 410 27.40 4.55 12.95
C VAL A 410 26.20 3.77 12.44
N SER A 411 26.28 2.45 12.41
CA SER A 411 25.14 1.62 11.98
C SER A 411 23.94 1.71 12.94
N ILE A 412 22.73 1.51 12.43
CA ILE A 412 21.52 1.32 13.24
C ILE A 412 21.57 0.00 14.02
N THR A 413 20.69 -0.19 14.99
CA THR A 413 20.59 -1.42 15.79
C THR A 413 19.28 -2.19 15.61
N TYR A 414 18.50 -1.89 14.57
CA TYR A 414 17.19 -2.51 14.26
C TYR A 414 17.14 -4.02 14.53
N ALA A 415 17.98 -4.85 13.89
CA ALA A 415 17.93 -6.30 14.09
C ALA A 415 18.20 -6.71 15.54
N LYS A 416 19.25 -6.14 16.12
CA LYS A 416 19.66 -6.40 17.50
C LYS A 416 18.57 -6.00 18.51
N ASP A 417 17.89 -4.89 18.27
CA ASP A 417 16.86 -4.36 19.16
C ASP A 417 15.54 -5.15 19.02
N ALA A 418 15.18 -5.54 17.79
CA ALA A 418 14.01 -6.40 17.51
C ALA A 418 14.17 -7.82 18.09
N LEU A 419 15.38 -8.37 18.03
CA LEU A 419 15.73 -9.72 18.51
C LEU A 419 16.16 -9.74 19.98
N ALA A 420 16.10 -8.61 20.69
CA ALA A 420 16.41 -8.55 22.11
C ALA A 420 15.40 -9.38 22.92
N THR A 421 15.92 -10.27 23.76
CA THR A 421 15.14 -10.86 24.86
C THR A 421 14.70 -9.75 25.78
N ASP A 422 13.41 -9.68 26.12
CA ASP A 422 12.94 -8.71 27.11
C ASP A 422 13.72 -8.90 28.41
N PRO A 423 14.04 -7.82 29.14
CA PRO A 423 14.64 -7.96 30.46
C PRO A 423 13.71 -8.83 31.30
N VAL A 424 14.21 -9.97 31.77
CA VAL A 424 13.45 -10.88 32.64
C VAL A 424 12.99 -10.07 33.84
N THR A 425 11.71 -9.69 33.87
CA THR A 425 11.07 -9.17 35.06
C THR A 425 11.26 -10.24 36.12
N PRO A 426 12.02 -10.01 37.20
CA PRO A 426 12.16 -11.00 38.25
C PRO A 426 10.77 -11.33 38.76
N ASP A 427 10.43 -12.61 38.84
CA ASP A 427 9.14 -13.05 39.38
C ASP A 427 8.86 -12.25 40.66
N GLN A 428 7.72 -11.53 40.68
CA GLN A 428 7.28 -10.90 41.92
C GLN A 428 7.21 -12.01 42.99
N PRO A 429 7.83 -11.82 44.18
CA PRO A 429 7.77 -12.82 45.22
C PRO A 429 6.32 -13.19 45.47
N GLY A 430 5.99 -14.47 45.23
CA GLY A 430 4.61 -14.93 45.20
C GLY A 430 3.86 -14.52 46.46
N THR A 431 2.64 -14.01 46.28
CA THR A 431 1.77 -13.59 47.38
C THR A 431 1.70 -14.71 48.43
N PRO A 432 2.00 -14.44 49.71
CA PRO A 432 2.03 -15.50 50.73
C PRO A 432 0.72 -16.26 50.79
N GLU A 433 0.80 -17.61 50.82
CA GLU A 433 -0.39 -18.46 50.91
C GLU A 433 -1.23 -18.09 52.14
N GLN A 434 -2.52 -17.81 51.89
CA GLN A 434 -3.47 -17.54 52.96
C GLN A 434 -3.77 -18.86 53.70
N PRO A 435 -3.68 -18.92 55.04
CA PRO A 435 -3.88 -20.16 55.78
C PRO A 435 -5.27 -20.77 55.53
N GLY A 436 -5.29 -22.05 55.16
CA GLY A 436 -6.52 -22.78 54.82
C GLY A 436 -7.49 -22.92 56.01
N THR A 437 -8.79 -22.85 55.71
CA THR A 437 -9.88 -23.03 56.67
C THR A 437 -9.93 -24.48 57.19
N PRO A 438 -10.04 -24.73 58.51
CA PRO A 438 -10.09 -26.10 59.04
C PRO A 438 -11.35 -26.88 58.66
N GLU A 439 -11.19 -28.18 58.37
CA GLU A 439 -12.31 -29.10 58.14
C GLU A 439 -13.14 -29.35 59.41
N GLN A 440 -14.47 -29.53 59.24
CA GLN A 440 -15.39 -29.98 60.29
C GLN A 440 -15.87 -31.43 60.00
N PRO A 441 -15.97 -32.33 60.99
CA PRO A 441 -16.05 -33.77 60.74
C PRO A 441 -17.46 -34.30 60.44
N ALA A 442 -17.50 -35.41 59.70
CA ALA A 442 -18.72 -36.02 59.15
C ALA A 442 -19.58 -36.83 60.15
N LYS A 443 -20.86 -37.01 59.81
CA LYS A 443 -21.81 -38.00 60.38
C LYS A 443 -22.89 -38.38 59.34
N PRO A 444 -23.69 -39.46 59.50
CA PRO A 444 -23.63 -40.59 58.56
C PRO A 444 -24.95 -40.92 57.84
N GLU A 445 -24.91 -41.91 56.93
CA GLU A 445 -25.98 -42.33 56.01
C GLU A 445 -27.21 -43.01 56.64
N GLN A 446 -28.39 -42.86 55.99
CA GLN A 446 -29.38 -43.91 55.58
C GLN A 446 -30.81 -43.29 55.40
N PRO A 447 -31.80 -43.94 54.72
CA PRO A 447 -31.75 -44.39 53.32
C PRO A 447 -33.11 -44.20 52.55
N THR A 448 -33.20 -44.72 51.31
CA THR A 448 -34.42 -45.15 50.57
C THR A 448 -35.57 -44.15 50.23
N THR A 449 -35.85 -43.97 48.93
CA THR A 449 -37.06 -44.45 48.18
C THR A 449 -37.32 -43.68 46.87
N LYS A 450 -37.93 -44.36 45.88
CA LYS A 450 -38.47 -43.82 44.60
C LYS A 450 -39.99 -44.11 44.58
N PRO A 451 -40.84 -43.32 43.88
CA PRO A 451 -41.48 -43.86 42.66
C PRO A 451 -41.72 -42.81 41.55
N GLU A 452 -42.57 -43.14 40.57
CA GLU A 452 -42.52 -42.67 39.16
C GLU A 452 -43.72 -41.82 38.68
N LYS A 453 -43.47 -40.94 37.67
CA LYS A 453 -44.32 -40.59 36.48
C LYS A 453 -45.79 -40.11 36.71
N PRO A 454 -46.65 -39.79 35.68
CA PRO A 454 -46.54 -39.91 34.21
C PRO A 454 -46.89 -38.65 33.34
N GLY A 455 -46.44 -38.61 32.07
CA GLY A 455 -47.31 -38.56 30.87
C GLY A 455 -47.30 -37.17 30.18
N LYS A 456 -47.68 -36.88 28.93
CA LYS A 456 -48.16 -37.61 27.71
C LYS A 456 -48.25 -36.55 26.54
N SER A 457 -48.40 -36.81 25.23
CA SER A 457 -48.37 -37.98 24.31
C SER A 457 -48.38 -37.46 22.83
N ASP A 458 -47.57 -38.05 21.93
CA ASP A 458 -47.78 -38.16 20.45
C ASP A 458 -47.88 -36.85 19.58
N THR A 459 -47.72 -36.79 18.24
CA THR A 459 -47.65 -37.83 17.17
C THR A 459 -46.78 -37.39 15.96
N THR A 460 -46.36 -38.36 15.16
CA THR A 460 -45.54 -38.34 13.93
C THR A 460 -46.12 -37.57 12.72
N THR A 461 -45.27 -37.10 11.79
CA THR A 461 -45.48 -37.20 10.33
C THR A 461 -44.14 -37.23 9.59
N THR A 462 -44.01 -38.09 8.57
CA THR A 462 -42.80 -38.25 7.73
C THR A 462 -43.16 -38.04 6.26
N VAL A 463 -42.53 -37.07 5.57
CA VAL A 463 -42.52 -37.02 4.09
C VAL A 463 -41.15 -36.54 3.57
N THR A 464 -40.57 -37.44 2.79
CA THR A 464 -39.56 -37.39 1.72
C THR A 464 -39.11 -36.04 1.10
N THR A 465 -37.78 -35.95 0.93
CA THR A 465 -36.90 -35.04 0.14
C THR A 465 -37.44 -34.20 -1.04
N ASN A 466 -37.11 -32.89 -1.11
CA ASN A 466 -36.14 -32.27 -2.05
C ASN A 466 -36.19 -30.71 -2.12
N LYS A 467 -35.01 -30.06 -2.31
CA LYS A 467 -34.75 -28.60 -2.46
C LYS A 467 -35.07 -27.74 -1.19
N THR A 468 -34.53 -26.53 -0.95
CA THR A 468 -33.99 -25.46 -1.82
C THR A 468 -33.10 -24.45 -1.04
N ASN A 469 -32.33 -23.62 -1.75
CA ASN A 469 -31.90 -22.23 -1.44
C ASN A 469 -31.32 -21.85 -0.05
N THR A 470 -30.06 -21.42 -0.04
CA THR A 470 -29.53 -20.43 0.91
C THR A 470 -29.65 -19.01 0.36
N LYS A 471 -30.67 -18.26 0.81
CA LYS A 471 -30.64 -16.80 0.79
C LYS A 471 -30.09 -16.31 2.14
N GLY A 472 -28.87 -15.76 2.14
CA GLY A 472 -28.44 -14.84 3.19
C GLY A 472 -28.98 -13.45 2.86
N GLY A 473 -29.77 -12.86 3.77
CA GLY A 473 -30.27 -11.49 3.58
C GLY A 473 -29.37 -10.47 4.28
N LEU A 474 -29.11 -9.34 3.62
CA LEU A 474 -28.43 -8.19 4.19
C LEU A 474 -29.18 -7.66 5.45
N PRO A 475 -28.47 -7.17 6.49
CA PRO A 475 -29.11 -6.55 7.65
C PRO A 475 -29.82 -5.24 7.29
N THR A 476 -31.06 -5.06 7.74
CA THR A 476 -31.79 -3.79 7.58
C THR A 476 -31.38 -2.78 8.65
N THR A 477 -31.02 -1.57 8.24
CA THR A 477 -30.66 -0.47 9.13
C THR A 477 -31.84 0.04 9.99
N GLY A 478 -31.55 0.29 11.27
CA GLY A 478 -32.28 1.27 12.08
C GLY A 478 -33.23 0.71 13.11
N ASP A 479 -32.71 0.36 14.29
CA ASP A 479 -33.47 0.48 15.54
C ASP A 479 -32.58 1.02 16.67
N ARG A 480 -33.18 1.74 17.62
CA ARG A 480 -32.48 2.68 18.52
C ARG A 480 -31.59 1.98 19.56
N PHE A 481 -30.29 2.29 19.56
CA PHE A 481 -29.41 2.02 20.70
C PHE A 481 -29.44 3.17 21.72
N ASP A 482 -29.63 2.84 23.00
CA ASP A 482 -29.75 3.82 24.08
C ASP A 482 -28.38 4.36 24.53
N GLY A 483 -28.24 5.68 24.55
CA GLY A 483 -26.98 6.38 24.77
C GLY A 483 -26.61 6.51 26.25
N ARG A 484 -26.01 5.47 26.84
CA ARG A 484 -25.15 5.51 28.04
C ARG A 484 -24.29 4.25 28.13
N MET A 485 -22.98 4.42 28.35
CA MET A 485 -21.93 3.37 28.47
C MET A 485 -21.30 2.83 27.17
N VAL A 486 -20.66 3.71 26.38
CA VAL A 486 -19.31 3.43 25.87
C VAL A 486 -18.49 4.72 25.93
N ALA A 487 -17.49 4.76 26.82
CA ALA A 487 -16.51 5.83 26.93
C ALA A 487 -15.11 5.21 27.07
N ALA A 488 -14.77 4.37 26.09
CA ALA A 488 -13.48 3.75 25.80
C ALA A 488 -13.59 3.14 24.39
N PHE A 489 -12.48 3.00 23.67
CA PHE A 489 -12.44 2.61 22.24
C PHE A 489 -13.02 3.67 21.28
N ALA A 490 -12.37 4.84 21.26
CA ALA A 490 -12.32 5.63 20.03
C ALA A 490 -11.43 4.90 19.03
N ILE A 491 -11.95 4.69 17.82
CA ILE A 491 -11.24 4.02 16.72
C ILE A 491 -10.22 4.99 16.13
N ALA A 492 -8.93 4.68 16.26
CA ALA A 492 -7.85 5.36 15.54
C ALA A 492 -7.65 4.71 14.16
N GLY A 493 -8.68 4.77 13.32
CA GLY A 493 -8.59 4.39 11.91
C GLY A 493 -8.13 5.59 11.10
N VAL A 494 -6.83 5.70 10.84
CA VAL A 494 -6.31 6.72 9.91
C VAL A 494 -6.61 6.23 8.50
N ALA A 495 -7.66 6.78 7.89
CA ALA A 495 -7.92 6.60 6.47
C ALA A 495 -6.93 7.46 5.68
N VAL A 496 -5.86 6.83 5.17
CA VAL A 496 -4.94 7.48 4.22
C VAL A 496 -5.45 7.24 2.81
N ILE A 497 -5.47 8.32 2.02
CA ILE A 497 -6.09 8.41 0.70
C ILE A 497 -4.95 8.42 -0.32
N SER A 498 -4.96 7.50 -1.28
CA SER A 498 -3.83 7.18 -2.16
C SER A 498 -4.15 7.48 -3.62
N ALA A 499 -4.37 8.77 -3.93
CA ALA A 499 -4.34 9.29 -5.30
C ALA A 499 -2.90 9.26 -5.89
N GLY A 500 -2.38 8.06 -6.13
CA GLY A 500 -1.02 7.78 -6.58
C GLY A 500 -1.00 6.73 -7.70
N GLY A 501 0.04 6.78 -8.53
CA GLY A 501 0.33 5.71 -9.49
C GLY A 501 1.25 4.68 -8.86
N TYR A 502 1.04 3.40 -9.14
CA TYR A 502 1.79 2.28 -8.57
C TYR A 502 2.73 1.61 -9.57
N PHE A 503 3.74 0.91 -9.04
CA PHE A 503 4.62 -0.01 -9.76
C PHE A 503 4.45 -1.41 -9.20
N LEU A 504 4.52 -2.41 -10.08
CA LEU A 504 4.38 -3.81 -9.70
C LEU A 504 5.35 -4.66 -10.51
N TYR A 505 5.97 -5.65 -9.86
CA TYR A 505 6.90 -6.59 -10.48
C TYR A 505 6.71 -8.00 -9.89
N ARG A 506 6.53 -9.01 -10.74
CA ARG A 506 6.33 -10.41 -10.36
C ARG A 506 7.48 -11.28 -10.90
N ARG A 507 8.21 -11.97 -10.02
CA ARG A 507 9.39 -12.78 -10.37
C ARG A 507 9.10 -14.29 -10.33
N ASN A 508 9.57 -15.02 -11.35
CA ASN A 508 9.61 -16.48 -11.34
C ASN A 508 10.54 -17.07 -10.26
N LYS A 509 10.27 -18.32 -9.86
CA LYS A 509 11.15 -19.12 -8.99
C LYS A 509 12.34 -19.67 -9.79
N GLU A 510 13.50 -19.74 -9.15
CA GLU A 510 14.64 -20.60 -9.55
C GLU A 510 14.50 -21.99 -8.91
#